data_AF-A0A060BWA0-F1
#
_entry.id   AF-A0A060BWA0-F1
#
_cell.length_a   1.000
_cell.length_b   1.000
_cell.length_c   1.000
_cell.angle_alpha   90.00
_cell.angle_beta   90.00
_cell.angle_gamma   90.00
#
_symmetry.space_group_name_H-M   'P 1'
#
loop_
_entity.id
_entity.type
_entity.pdbx_description
1 polymer ?
#
loop_
_entity_poly.entity_id
_entity_poly.type
_entity_poly.pdbx_seq_one_letter_code
_entity_poly.pdbx_strand_id
1 'polypeptide(L)'
;TRDTGCSLKMFRRRDYLALPYFDHMHRFLPALMMREQVRIVHVDVSHRPRTRGVSKYGTWGRAFVGISDLLGVLWLQKRPFAFPQVSEDLN
;
A
#
# COMPACT_ATOMS: atom_id res chain seq x y z
N THR A 1 -11.60 -2.74 -1.98
CA THR A 1 -11.04 -1.40 -2.27
C THR A 1 -11.24 -1.10 -3.74
N ARG A 2 -11.98 -0.04 -4.08
CA ARG A 2 -12.31 0.35 -5.47
C ARG A 2 -11.11 0.89 -6.25
N ASP A 3 -10.15 1.51 -5.57
CA ASP A 3 -8.88 1.97 -6.14
C ASP A 3 -7.73 1.72 -5.14
N THR A 4 -6.90 0.71 -5.40
CA THR A 4 -5.68 0.43 -4.62
C THR A 4 -4.49 1.27 -5.09
N GLY A 5 -4.53 1.74 -6.34
CA GLY A 5 -3.48 2.51 -7.00
C GLY A 5 -3.51 3.99 -6.69
N CYS A 6 -4.57 4.48 -6.04
CA CYS A 6 -4.67 5.86 -5.58
C CYS A 6 -3.42 6.27 -4.79
N SER A 7 -2.79 7.37 -5.18
CA SER A 7 -1.60 7.91 -4.51
C SER A 7 -1.95 8.60 -3.18
N LEU A 8 -3.19 9.08 -3.03
CA LEU A 8 -3.65 9.72 -1.81
C LEU A 8 -4.24 8.68 -0.86
N LYS A 9 -3.54 8.43 0.24
CA LYS A 9 -3.97 7.52 1.31
C LYS A 9 -3.60 8.12 2.66
N MET A 10 -4.49 7.99 3.64
CA MET A 10 -4.25 8.50 5.00
C MET A 10 -4.47 7.39 6.01
N PHE A 11 -3.52 7.20 6.92
CA PHE A 11 -3.53 6.17 7.95
C PHE A 11 -3.14 6.77 9.29
N ARG A 12 -3.59 6.16 10.39
CA ARG A 12 -3.08 6.50 11.72
C ARG A 12 -1.64 6.00 11.82
N ARG A 13 -0.74 6.81 12.38
CA ARG A 13 0.68 6.46 12.58
C ARG A 13 0.85 5.07 13.21
N ARG A 14 0.16 4.84 14.33
CA ARG A 14 0.24 3.57 15.09
C ARG A 14 -0.12 2.34 14.24
N ASP A 15 -1.16 2.44 13.42
CA ASP A 15 -1.65 1.33 12.60
C ASP A 15 -0.67 1.05 11.44
N TYR A 16 -0.05 2.11 10.91
CA TYR A 16 0.98 2.00 9.87
C TYR A 16 2.29 1.41 10.40
N LEU A 17 2.76 1.83 11.57
CA LEU A 17 3.99 1.33 12.18
C LEU A 17 3.87 -0.13 12.64
N ALA A 18 2.66 -0.63 12.87
CA ALA A 18 2.42 -2.04 13.17
C ALA A 18 2.50 -2.95 11.93
N LEU A 19 2.52 -2.39 10.72
CA LEU A 19 2.58 -3.20 9.51
C LEU A 19 3.95 -3.88 9.33
N PRO A 20 3.99 -5.11 8.80
CA PRO A 20 5.25 -5.74 8.42
C PRO A 20 5.92 -4.97 7.28
N TYR A 21 7.25 -4.90 7.29
CA TYR A 21 8.00 -4.39 6.15
C TYR A 21 7.76 -5.25 4.91
N PHE A 22 7.53 -4.61 3.76
CA PHE A 22 7.37 -5.28 2.48
C PHE A 22 7.84 -4.36 1.35
N ASP A 23 8.55 -4.90 0.37
CA ASP A 23 8.92 -4.11 -0.81
C ASP A 23 7.68 -3.74 -1.62
N HIS A 24 7.59 -2.51 -2.10
CA HIS A 24 6.40 -1.98 -2.76
C HIS A 24 5.11 -1.98 -1.90
N MET A 25 5.24 -2.00 -0.57
CA MET A 25 4.13 -1.96 0.40
C MET A 25 3.05 -0.92 0.05
N HIS A 26 3.42 0.25 -0.48
CA HIS A 26 2.51 1.34 -0.87
C HIS A 26 1.36 0.92 -1.82
N ARG A 27 1.56 -0.14 -2.62
CA ARG A 27 0.53 -0.70 -3.52
C ARG A 27 -0.49 -1.57 -2.77
N PHE A 28 -0.06 -2.17 -1.66
CA PHE A 28 -0.81 -3.15 -0.89
C PHE A 28 -1.24 -2.64 0.49
N LEU A 29 -0.94 -1.38 0.82
CA LEU A 29 -1.35 -0.76 2.08
C LEU A 29 -2.84 -0.99 2.41
N PRO A 30 -3.80 -0.83 1.47
CA PRO A 30 -5.20 -1.14 1.79
C PRO A 30 -5.41 -2.60 2.19
N ALA A 31 -4.74 -3.54 1.53
CA ALA A 31 -4.88 -4.97 1.83
C ALA A 31 -4.23 -5.34 3.17
N LEU A 32 -3.07 -4.74 3.48
CA LEU A 32 -2.38 -4.94 4.75
C LEU A 32 -3.16 -4.34 5.93
N MET A 33 -3.73 -3.15 5.76
CA MET A 33 -4.58 -2.51 6.76
C MET A 33 -5.86 -3.34 7.02
N MET A 34 -6.47 -3.91 5.98
CA MET A 34 -7.62 -4.82 6.13
C MET A 34 -7.24 -6.09 6.91
N ARG A 35 -6.04 -6.63 6.69
CA ARG A 35 -5.53 -7.79 7.44
C ARG A 35 -5.40 -7.47 8.93
N GLU A 36 -4.90 -6.29 9.28
CA GLU A 36 -4.84 -5.80 10.66
C GLU A 36 -6.21 -5.32 11.20
N GLN A 37 -7.31 -5.69 10.52
CA GLN A 37 -8.69 -5.36 10.91
C GLN A 37 -8.97 -3.85 11.02
N VAL A 38 -8.16 -3.01 10.36
CA VAL A 38 -8.37 -1.56 10.34
C VAL A 38 -9.54 -1.24 9.41
N ARG A 39 -10.47 -0.40 9.91
CA ARG A 39 -11.59 0.09 9.10
C ARG A 39 -11.09 1.04 8.02
N ILE A 40 -11.33 0.69 6.76
CA ILE A 40 -11.01 1.54 5.61
C ILE A 40 -12.28 2.21 5.10
N VAL A 41 -12.20 3.52 4.84
CA VAL A 41 -13.26 4.31 4.22
C VAL A 41 -12.75 4.88 2.90
N HIS A 42 -13.61 4.87 1.89
CA HIS A 42 -13.31 5.39 0.56
C HIS A 42 -13.99 6.75 0.44
N VAL A 43 -13.26 7.75 -0.01
CA VAL A 43 -13.77 9.10 -0.25
C VAL A 43 -13.62 9.41 -1.71
N ASP A 44 -14.71 9.77 -2.37
CA ASP A 44 -14.69 10.12 -3.79
C ASP A 44 -13.92 11.42 -4.00
N VAL A 45 -13.03 11.42 -4.98
CA VAL A 45 -12.20 12.58 -5.35
C VAL A 45 -12.40 12.94 -6.82
N SER A 46 -12.49 14.25 -7.09
CA SER A 46 -12.62 14.74 -8.46
C SER A 46 -11.31 14.56 -9.22
N HIS A 47 -11.35 13.79 -10.30
CA HIS A 47 -10.21 13.61 -11.21
C HIS A 47 -10.21 14.71 -12.26
N ARG A 48 -9.07 15.38 -12.44
CA ARG A 48 -8.86 16.37 -13.52
C ARG A 48 -7.90 15.80 -14.57
N PRO A 49 -8.21 15.93 -15.86
CA PRO A 49 -7.31 15.46 -16.92
C PRO A 49 -6.00 16.24 -16.88
N ARG A 50 -4.90 15.55 -17.13
CA ARG A 50 -3.57 16.16 -17.23
C ARG A 50 -3.52 17.04 -18.48
N THR A 51 -3.16 18.31 -18.33
CA THR A 51 -3.12 19.28 -19.43
C THR A 51 -1.76 19.43 -20.09
N ARG A 52 -0.66 19.06 -19.41
CA ARG A 52 0.72 19.23 -19.91
C ARG A 52 1.65 18.09 -19.49
N GLY A 53 2.67 17.84 -20.31
CA GLY A 53 3.75 16.87 -20.08
C GLY A 53 3.42 15.45 -20.57
N VAL A 54 4.45 14.64 -20.77
CA VAL A 54 4.33 13.25 -21.23
C VAL A 54 4.25 12.29 -20.04
N SER A 55 3.41 11.27 -20.15
CA SER A 55 3.33 10.21 -19.16
C SER A 55 4.64 9.41 -19.10
N LYS A 56 5.26 9.33 -17.91
CA LYS A 56 6.39 8.43 -17.64
C LYS A 56 5.93 7.02 -17.23
N TYR A 57 4.65 6.70 -17.41
CA TYR A 57 4.06 5.43 -16.98
C TYR A 57 4.13 4.42 -18.13
N GLY A 58 5.17 3.57 -18.16
CA GLY A 58 5.22 2.39 -19.02
C GLY A 58 4.35 1.26 -18.47
N THR A 59 3.41 0.76 -19.26
CA THR A 59 2.45 -0.29 -18.88
C THR A 59 3.10 -1.67 -18.76
N TRP A 60 3.92 -2.05 -19.74
CA TRP A 60 4.47 -3.40 -19.84
C TRP A 60 5.48 -3.75 -18.74
N GLY A 61 6.43 -2.86 -18.45
CA GLY A 61 7.43 -3.09 -17.40
C GLY A 61 6.82 -3.17 -15.98
N ARG A 62 5.71 -2.47 -15.72
CA ARG A 62 5.01 -2.55 -14.43
C ARG A 62 4.10 -3.76 -14.28
N ALA A 63 3.56 -4.30 -15.37
CA ALA A 63 2.69 -5.46 -15.31
C ALA A 63 3.44 -6.69 -14.75
N PHE A 64 4.66 -6.95 -15.24
CA PHE A 64 5.45 -8.09 -14.77
C PHE A 64 5.89 -7.95 -13.31
N VAL A 65 6.35 -6.77 -12.89
CA VAL A 65 6.70 -6.50 -11.47
C VAL A 65 5.46 -6.58 -10.58
N GLY A 66 4.29 -6.14 -11.07
CA GLY A 66 3.04 -6.24 -10.32
C GLY A 66 2.63 -7.68 -10.01
N ILE A 67 2.92 -8.63 -10.91
CA ILE A 67 2.63 -10.06 -10.71
C ILE A 67 3.52 -10.65 -9.61
N SER A 68 4.83 -10.37 -9.64
CA SER A 68 5.74 -10.84 -8.58
C SER A 68 5.36 -10.29 -7.21
N ASP A 69 5.00 -9.00 -7.15
CA ASP A 69 4.58 -8.36 -5.92
C ASP A 69 3.30 -9.00 -5.35
N LEU A 70 2.33 -9.33 -6.22
CA LEU A 70 1.08 -9.97 -5.82
C LEU A 70 1.31 -11.33 -5.16
N LEU A 71 2.21 -12.14 -5.74
CA LEU A 71 2.62 -13.42 -5.16
C LEU A 71 3.29 -13.24 -3.80
N GLY A 72 4.15 -12.22 -3.66
CA GLY A 72 4.79 -11.88 -2.39
C GLY A 72 3.80 -11.49 -1.30
N VAL A 73 2.79 -10.69 -1.61
CA VAL A 73 1.75 -10.29 -0.65
C VAL A 73 0.83 -11.45 -0.29
N LEU A 74 0.47 -12.32 -1.23
CA LEU A 74 -0.32 -13.52 -0.93
C LEU A 74 0.44 -14.46 0.01
N TRP A 75 1.75 -14.61 -0.19
CA TRP A 75 2.61 -15.36 0.73
C TRP A 75 2.70 -14.70 2.11
N LEU A 76 2.89 -13.38 2.16
CA LEU A 76 2.96 -12.63 3.41
C LEU A 76 1.64 -12.68 4.17
N GLN A 77 0.49 -12.55 3.50
CA GLN A 77 -0.83 -12.67 4.11
C GLN A 77 -1.06 -14.03 4.76
N LYS A 78 -0.50 -15.11 4.19
CA LYS A 78 -0.61 -16.46 4.74
C LYS A 78 0.31 -16.71 5.95
N ARG A 79 1.31 -15.84 6.22
CA ARG A 79 2.18 -15.97 7.39
C ARG A 79 1.93 -14.85 8.42
N PRO A 80 1.48 -15.19 9.64
CA PRO A 80 1.57 -14.27 10.76
C PRO A 80 3.05 -14.11 11.15
N PHE A 81 3.60 -12.90 11.05
CA PHE A 81 4.94 -12.56 11.54
C PHE A 81 4.83 -11.90 12.91
N ALA A 82 5.83 -12.13 13.77
CA ALA A 82 5.97 -11.45 15.05
C ALA A 82 6.36 -9.98 14.82
N PHE A 83 5.69 -9.08 15.53
CA PHE A 83 5.89 -7.63 15.40
C PHE A 83 7.32 -7.23 15.81
N PRO A 84 8.09 -6.53 14.96
CA PRO A 84 9.31 -5.88 15.41
C PRO A 84 8.94 -4.82 16.45
N GLN A 85 9.60 -4.85 17.61
CA GLN A 85 9.42 -3.82 18.64
C GLN A 85 10.02 -2.51 18.12
N VAL A 86 9.17 -1.53 17.81
CA VAL A 86 9.60 -0.19 17.39
C VAL A 86 9.81 0.64 18.66
N SER A 87 11.05 0.86 19.08
CA SER A 87 11.38 1.87 20.09
C SER A 87 11.40 3.25 19.42
N GLU A 88 10.48 4.13 19.83
CA GLU A 88 10.58 5.56 19.50
C GLU A 88 11.53 6.21 20.50
N ASP A 89 12.82 6.23 20.18
CA ASP A 89 13.79 7.07 20.89
C ASP A 89 13.56 8.53 20.46
N LEU A 90 12.58 9.19 21.10
CA LEU A 90 12.32 10.61 20.95
C LEU A 90 13.03 11.37 22.07
N ASN A 91 14.10 12.10 21.69
CA ASN A 91 14.59 13.27 22.42
C ASN A 91 13.52 14.37 22.44
#